data_AF-A0A017RVA6-F1
#
_entry.id   AF-A0A017RVA6-F1
#
_cell.length_a   1.000
_cell.length_b   1.000
_cell.length_c   1.000
_cell.angle_alpha   90.00
_cell.angle_beta   90.00
_cell.angle_gamma   90.00
#
_symmetry.space_group_name_H-M   'P 1'
#
loop_
_entity.id
_entity.type
_entity.pdbx_description
1 polymer ?
#
loop_
_entity_poly.entity_id
_entity_poly.type
_entity_poly.pdbx_seq_one_letter_code
_entity_poly.pdbx_strand_id
1 'polypeptide(L)'
;MKKIFSIFLIVFILTSCINKEKVSDEVKQSSGLKSYTVKDFFPFHPDRRMKYEGIGNEYAEKEVLVDYIAGDRIQLRTINPGTEMVQVYEIKNGELRIVYYEGEVYYRDKFIDMNNDKSEILLKEPLQVGTQWYINDGRKRYISSINKKIKLPFGEVEALEVTTEGKDYKTYDYYAYKLGHVKSVFESGEMKIETNLETIEEKAVLTKKVKIYYPDYNKDRIVYKWETVDFSTNDTIKDKLEYFFKKPPYENLSKILGENTKINNMYFNSNDNVAYVDLSKEFISELNVGAGLEGDILQSLVNTVGEYYNCERVSITIEGSPYESGHISLEDKNPVKVEKKNTIEIK
;
A
#
# COMPACT_ATOMS: atom_id res chain seq x y z
N MET A 1 21.24 96.17 -15.97
CA MET A 1 20.13 96.53 -16.88
C MET A 1 19.53 95.25 -17.43
N LYS A 2 18.18 95.16 -17.43
CA LYS A 2 17.30 94.15 -18.08
C LYS A 2 17.50 92.69 -17.61
N LYS A 3 16.66 92.14 -16.71
CA LYS A 3 15.30 91.60 -16.93
C LYS A 3 15.12 90.97 -18.32
N ILE A 4 14.88 89.65 -18.38
CA ILE A 4 13.62 89.03 -18.84
C ILE A 4 13.73 87.49 -18.91
N PHE A 5 12.76 86.84 -18.25
CA PHE A 5 12.05 85.56 -18.47
C PHE A 5 12.83 84.29 -18.88
N SER A 6 12.83 83.23 -18.06
CA SER A 6 11.71 82.32 -17.69
C SER A 6 11.55 81.17 -18.69
N ILE A 7 11.83 79.94 -18.23
CA ILE A 7 11.05 78.73 -18.52
C ILE A 7 11.32 77.74 -17.38
N PHE A 8 10.23 77.32 -16.76
CA PHE A 8 10.13 76.34 -15.69
C PHE A 8 10.22 74.93 -16.30
N LEU A 9 11.19 74.11 -15.87
CA LEU A 9 11.23 72.68 -16.17
C LEU A 9 11.18 71.93 -14.84
N ILE A 10 10.06 71.25 -14.58
CA ILE A 10 9.84 70.44 -13.39
C ILE A 10 10.45 69.07 -13.64
N VAL A 11 11.48 68.72 -12.86
CA VAL A 11 11.98 67.35 -12.71
C VAL A 11 11.91 67.02 -11.22
N PHE A 12 10.96 66.17 -10.84
CA PHE A 12 10.86 65.62 -9.49
C PHE A 12 11.90 64.52 -9.32
N ILE A 13 12.94 64.79 -8.53
CA ILE A 13 13.79 63.76 -7.92
C ILE A 13 13.45 63.81 -6.43
N LEU A 14 12.75 62.78 -5.94
CA LEU A 14 12.61 62.53 -4.52
C LEU A 14 13.53 61.38 -4.13
N THR A 15 14.65 61.75 -3.55
CA THR A 15 15.44 60.90 -2.66
C THR A 15 14.68 60.69 -1.36
N SER A 16 14.60 59.47 -0.87
CA SER A 16 14.28 59.22 0.53
C SER A 16 15.23 58.18 1.10
N CYS A 17 15.93 58.61 2.15
CA CYS A 17 16.94 57.87 2.86
C CYS A 17 16.34 56.79 3.75
N ILE A 18 17.09 55.70 3.84
CA ILE A 18 17.03 54.60 4.80
C ILE A 18 16.86 55.12 6.23
N ASN A 19 15.85 54.60 6.93
CA ASN A 19 15.76 54.70 8.38
C ASN A 19 15.94 53.30 8.99
N LYS A 20 16.88 53.20 9.91
CA LYS A 20 17.31 52.00 10.61
C LYS A 20 16.55 51.96 11.93
N GLU A 21 15.40 51.29 11.97
CA GLU A 21 14.66 51.08 13.22
C GLU A 21 15.15 49.82 13.93
N LYS A 22 15.52 50.01 15.21
CA LYS A 22 15.85 48.98 16.18
C LYS A 22 14.60 48.14 16.44
N VAL A 23 14.64 46.87 16.08
CA VAL A 23 13.71 45.88 16.62
C VAL A 23 14.22 45.47 17.99
N SER A 24 13.43 45.81 19.00
CA SER A 24 13.60 45.48 20.40
C SER A 24 13.57 43.98 20.66
N ASP A 25 14.43 43.54 21.57
CA ASP A 25 14.33 42.27 22.28
C ASP A 25 12.96 42.15 22.98
N GLU A 26 12.06 41.35 22.43
CA GLU A 26 11.06 40.64 23.22
C GLU A 26 11.33 39.14 23.11
N VAL A 27 12.21 38.67 24.01
CA VAL A 27 12.22 37.29 24.48
C VAL A 27 10.90 37.06 25.22
N LYS A 28 9.91 36.53 24.49
CA LYS A 28 8.83 35.74 25.11
C LYS A 28 9.16 34.26 24.89
N GLN A 29 9.83 33.69 25.88
CA GLN A 29 9.76 32.26 26.17
C GLN A 29 8.28 31.87 26.22
N SER A 30 7.79 31.23 25.16
CA SER A 30 6.64 30.34 25.26
C SER A 30 7.17 28.94 25.56
N SER A 31 7.50 28.70 26.83
CA SER A 31 7.85 27.38 27.37
C SER A 31 6.61 26.51 27.55
N GLY A 32 5.84 26.32 26.48
CA GLY A 32 4.99 25.15 26.33
C GLY A 32 5.80 24.12 25.57
N LEU A 33 6.39 23.13 26.26
CA LEU A 33 7.02 21.97 25.61
C LEU A 33 5.99 21.38 24.64
N LYS A 34 6.23 21.54 23.33
CA LYS A 34 5.38 20.94 22.32
C LYS A 34 5.49 19.41 22.49
N SER A 35 4.47 18.81 23.09
CA SER A 35 4.39 17.37 23.26
C SER A 35 3.99 16.76 21.92
N TYR A 36 4.95 16.11 21.27
CA TYR A 36 4.70 15.36 20.05
C TYR A 36 4.05 14.01 20.37
N THR A 37 3.24 13.53 19.43
CA THR A 37 2.57 12.23 19.49
C THR A 37 3.19 11.25 18.50
N VAL A 38 2.90 9.96 18.65
CA VAL A 38 3.26 8.94 17.66
C VAL A 38 2.75 9.28 16.27
N LYS A 39 1.55 9.87 16.14
CA LYS A 39 0.98 10.27 14.84
C LYS A 39 1.77 11.35 14.13
N ASP A 40 2.47 12.21 14.87
CA ASP A 40 3.35 13.22 14.28
C ASP A 40 4.59 12.61 13.62
N PHE A 41 5.04 11.45 14.09
CA PHE A 41 6.21 10.73 13.60
C PHE A 41 5.90 9.54 12.69
N PHE A 42 4.63 9.14 12.61
CA PHE A 42 4.14 8.13 11.69
C PHE A 42 2.74 8.49 11.15
N PRO A 43 2.63 9.58 10.36
CA PRO A 43 1.36 9.98 9.78
C PRO A 43 0.94 9.02 8.66
N PHE A 44 -0.37 8.75 8.56
CA PHE A 44 -0.92 7.98 7.46
C PHE A 44 -1.19 8.88 6.27
N HIS A 45 -0.48 8.64 5.18
CA HIS A 45 -0.64 9.37 3.92
C HIS A 45 -1.11 8.41 2.84
N PRO A 46 -2.29 8.62 2.22
CA PRO A 46 -2.73 7.80 1.10
C PRO A 46 -1.85 8.04 -0.13
N ASP A 47 -1.86 7.08 -1.05
CA ASP A 47 -1.18 7.15 -2.35
C ASP A 47 0.30 7.52 -2.22
N ARG A 48 1.00 6.95 -1.24
CA ARG A 48 2.42 7.20 -1.00
C ARG A 48 3.25 5.96 -1.33
N ARG A 49 4.33 6.16 -2.08
CA ARG A 49 5.42 5.18 -2.26
C ARG A 49 6.69 5.75 -1.63
N MET A 50 7.36 4.95 -0.82
CA MET A 50 8.65 5.28 -0.20
C MET A 50 9.69 4.28 -0.70
N LYS A 51 10.76 4.76 -1.33
CA LYS A 51 11.87 3.91 -1.80
C LYS A 51 13.04 4.03 -0.84
N TYR A 52 13.65 2.91 -0.48
CA TYR A 52 14.77 2.84 0.43
C TYR A 52 15.97 2.17 -0.24
N GLU A 53 17.12 2.82 -0.14
CA GLU A 53 18.42 2.27 -0.50
C GLU A 53 18.88 1.25 0.56
N GLY A 54 19.38 0.10 0.12
CA GLY A 54 19.98 -0.92 0.98
C GLY A 54 21.51 -0.89 0.92
N ILE A 55 22.18 -1.00 2.08
CA ILE A 55 23.63 -1.11 2.19
C ILE A 55 23.98 -2.34 3.04
N GLY A 56 24.98 -3.11 2.59
CA GLY A 56 25.52 -4.26 3.35
C GLY A 56 24.71 -5.56 3.21
N ASN A 57 23.54 -5.53 2.57
CA ASN A 57 22.73 -6.71 2.28
C ASN A 57 21.82 -6.47 1.07
N GLU A 58 21.71 -7.46 0.18
CA GLU A 58 20.89 -7.36 -1.05
C GLU A 58 19.38 -7.27 -0.78
N TYR A 59 18.91 -7.70 0.38
CA TYR A 59 17.50 -7.62 0.79
C TYR A 59 17.17 -6.38 1.63
N ALA A 60 18.16 -5.49 1.86
CA ALA A 60 17.98 -4.28 2.65
C ALA A 60 17.30 -3.14 1.86
N GLU A 61 17.41 -3.15 0.52
CA GLU A 61 16.66 -2.23 -0.32
C GLU A 61 15.19 -2.63 -0.33
N LYS A 62 14.30 -1.64 -0.37
CA LYS A 62 12.85 -1.91 -0.41
C LYS A 62 12.05 -0.73 -0.92
N GLU A 63 10.86 -1.03 -1.44
CA GLU A 63 9.79 -0.08 -1.63
C GLU A 63 8.67 -0.35 -0.63
N VAL A 64 8.05 0.72 -0.13
CA VAL A 64 6.87 0.64 0.74
C VAL A 64 5.74 1.43 0.10
N LEU A 65 4.60 0.79 -0.12
CA LEU A 65 3.39 1.39 -0.67
C LEU A 65 2.23 1.29 0.30
N VAL A 66 1.31 2.25 0.23
CA VAL A 66 0.10 2.28 1.04
C VAL A 66 -1.05 1.57 0.33
N ASP A 67 -1.37 0.36 0.79
CA ASP A 67 -2.46 -0.43 0.24
C ASP A 67 -3.82 0.06 0.76
N TYR A 68 -4.01 0.14 2.07
CA TYR A 68 -5.28 0.56 2.67
C TYR A 68 -5.06 1.47 3.88
N ILE A 69 -6.01 2.37 4.14
CA ILE A 69 -6.12 3.16 5.37
C ILE A 69 -7.55 3.07 5.87
N ALA A 70 -7.72 2.75 7.15
CA ALA A 70 -9.02 2.73 7.82
C ALA A 70 -8.85 3.12 9.30
N GLY A 71 -9.38 4.28 9.68
CA GLY A 71 -9.36 4.75 11.07
C GLY A 71 -7.93 4.93 11.61
N ASP A 72 -7.59 4.17 12.64
CA ASP A 72 -6.27 4.13 13.28
C ASP A 72 -5.34 3.06 12.73
N ARG A 73 -5.72 2.41 11.61
CA ARG A 73 -4.92 1.39 10.92
C ARG A 73 -4.48 1.81 9.52
N ILE A 74 -3.30 1.32 9.14
CA ILE A 74 -2.75 1.40 7.78
C ILE A 74 -2.20 0.04 7.37
N GLN A 75 -2.51 -0.39 6.15
CA GLN A 75 -1.91 -1.55 5.51
C GLN A 75 -0.83 -1.08 4.55
N LEU A 76 0.39 -1.56 4.77
CA LEU A 76 1.56 -1.28 3.95
C LEU A 76 1.98 -2.54 3.20
N ARG A 77 2.33 -2.37 1.93
CA ARG A 77 3.02 -3.37 1.13
C ARG A 77 4.49 -3.04 1.11
N THR A 78 5.33 -3.99 1.51
CA THR A 78 6.79 -3.87 1.37
C THR A 78 7.24 -4.82 0.26
N ILE A 79 8.02 -4.30 -0.68
CA ILE A 79 8.58 -5.03 -1.81
C ILE A 79 10.10 -4.94 -1.69
N ASN A 80 10.78 -6.07 -1.60
CA ASN A 80 12.23 -6.14 -1.68
C ASN A 80 12.65 -7.20 -2.71
N PRO A 81 13.95 -7.36 -3.03
CA PRO A 81 14.39 -8.34 -4.02
C PRO A 81 14.05 -9.79 -3.71
N GLY A 82 13.77 -10.11 -2.44
CA GLY A 82 13.42 -11.48 -2.02
C GLY A 82 11.92 -11.78 -2.05
N THR A 83 11.07 -10.83 -1.67
CA THR A 83 9.63 -11.07 -1.49
C THR A 83 8.79 -9.80 -1.47
N GLU A 84 7.48 -9.99 -1.64
CA GLU A 84 6.47 -8.99 -1.29
C GLU A 84 5.78 -9.41 0.01
N MET A 85 5.55 -8.45 0.89
CA MET A 85 4.84 -8.68 2.14
C MET A 85 3.82 -7.59 2.43
N VAL A 86 2.81 -7.97 3.20
CA VAL A 86 1.79 -7.07 3.71
C VAL A 86 1.93 -6.95 5.22
N GLN A 87 1.81 -5.73 5.72
CA GLN A 87 1.87 -5.41 7.13
C GLN A 87 0.70 -4.48 7.49
N VAL A 88 0.10 -4.69 8.66
CA VAL A 88 -0.90 -3.76 9.22
C VAL A 88 -0.32 -3.11 10.45
N TYR A 89 -0.31 -1.78 10.43
CA TYR A 89 0.13 -0.96 11.55
C TYR A 89 -1.10 -0.32 12.20
N GLU A 90 -1.13 -0.24 13.53
CA GLU A 90 -2.18 0.40 14.31
C GLU A 90 -1.57 1.45 15.24
N ILE A 91 -2.18 2.65 15.29
CA ILE A 91 -1.82 3.69 16.26
C ILE A 91 -2.91 3.82 17.32
N LYS A 92 -2.65 3.25 18.49
CA LYS A 92 -3.63 3.20 19.59
C LYS A 92 -2.97 3.37 20.95
N ASN A 93 -3.55 4.22 21.78
CA ASN A 93 -3.08 4.53 23.14
C ASN A 93 -1.62 5.03 23.18
N GLY A 94 -1.23 5.90 22.25
CA GLY A 94 0.13 6.45 22.17
C GLY A 94 1.19 5.44 21.71
N GLU A 95 0.79 4.33 21.10
CA GLU A 95 1.69 3.29 20.60
C GLU A 95 1.44 3.02 19.12
N LEU A 96 2.51 2.97 18.32
CA LEU A 96 2.54 2.40 16.98
C LEU A 96 2.88 0.92 17.10
N ARG A 97 1.99 0.05 16.63
CA ARG A 97 2.20 -1.40 16.62
C ARG A 97 2.12 -1.94 15.20
N ILE A 98 2.91 -2.97 14.91
CA ILE A 98 2.54 -3.92 13.86
C ILE A 98 1.56 -4.89 14.50
N VAL A 99 0.38 -5.05 13.92
CA VAL A 99 -0.67 -5.97 14.41
C VAL A 99 -0.90 -7.14 13.47
N TYR A 100 -0.47 -7.03 12.21
CA TYR A 100 -0.50 -8.12 11.23
C TYR A 100 0.72 -8.05 10.33
N TYR A 101 1.18 -9.21 9.88
CA TYR A 101 2.29 -9.40 8.96
C TYR A 101 2.09 -10.73 8.23
N GLU A 102 2.26 -10.71 6.92
CA GLU A 102 2.29 -11.90 6.07
C GLU A 102 3.27 -11.69 4.92
N GLY A 103 4.20 -12.62 4.74
CA GLY A 103 5.16 -12.62 3.64
C GLY A 103 4.64 -13.39 2.43
N GLU A 104 5.33 -13.26 1.29
CA GLU A 104 4.99 -13.94 0.03
C GLU A 104 3.58 -13.59 -0.51
N VAL A 105 3.11 -12.36 -0.22
CA VAL A 105 1.81 -11.86 -0.64
C VAL A 105 1.96 -11.05 -1.92
N TYR A 106 1.92 -11.71 -3.07
CA TYR A 106 2.11 -11.07 -4.39
C TYR A 106 0.83 -10.46 -4.99
N TYR A 107 -0.34 -10.85 -4.47
CA TYR A 107 -1.64 -10.27 -4.78
C TYR A 107 -1.95 -9.09 -3.85
N ARG A 108 -2.99 -8.31 -4.17
CA ARG A 108 -3.48 -7.19 -3.35
C ARG A 108 -4.85 -7.53 -2.79
N ASP A 109 -4.94 -7.61 -1.47
CA ASP A 109 -6.20 -7.83 -0.76
C ASP A 109 -6.26 -7.00 0.53
N LYS A 110 -7.44 -6.95 1.15
CA LYS A 110 -7.70 -6.17 2.36
C LYS A 110 -7.42 -7.03 3.61
N PHE A 111 -6.24 -6.82 4.19
CA PHE A 111 -5.81 -7.42 5.45
C PHE A 111 -5.96 -6.48 6.65
N ILE A 112 -6.39 -5.23 6.45
CA ILE A 112 -6.37 -4.16 7.47
C ILE A 112 -7.13 -4.51 8.76
N ASP A 113 -8.11 -5.39 8.69
CA ASP A 113 -8.91 -5.83 9.84
C ASP A 113 -8.30 -7.04 10.58
N MET A 114 -7.23 -7.63 10.02
CA MET A 114 -6.55 -8.80 10.58
C MET A 114 -5.66 -8.44 11.76
N ASN A 115 -5.39 -9.44 12.59
CA ASN A 115 -4.41 -9.39 13.67
C ASN A 115 -3.68 -10.73 13.72
N ASN A 116 -2.44 -10.74 14.20
CA ASN A 116 -1.70 -11.96 14.51
C ASN A 116 -1.17 -11.93 15.94
N ASP A 117 -0.78 -13.11 16.46
CA ASP A 117 -0.24 -13.26 17.81
C ASP A 117 1.16 -12.61 17.99
N LYS A 118 1.72 -12.06 16.92
CA LYS A 118 3.07 -11.49 16.87
C LYS A 118 3.06 -9.95 16.86
N SER A 119 2.03 -9.34 17.45
CA SER A 119 1.96 -7.88 17.52
C SER A 119 3.19 -7.30 18.23
N GLU A 120 3.82 -6.29 17.63
CA GLU A 120 5.05 -5.68 18.15
C GLU A 120 4.93 -4.16 18.21
N ILE A 121 5.32 -3.57 19.34
CA ILE A 121 5.39 -2.12 19.52
C ILE A 121 6.66 -1.57 18.87
N LEU A 122 6.48 -0.63 17.94
CA LEU A 122 7.56 0.01 17.19
C LEU A 122 7.98 1.36 17.78
N LEU A 123 7.01 2.15 18.22
CA LEU A 123 7.22 3.47 18.81
C LEU A 123 6.16 3.70 19.89
N LYS A 124 6.55 4.30 21.02
CA LYS A 124 5.70 4.43 22.20
C LYS A 124 5.89 5.78 22.90
N GLU A 125 4.78 6.42 23.23
CA GLU A 125 4.71 7.58 24.10
C GLU A 125 5.01 7.23 25.58
N PRO A 126 5.59 8.15 26.37
CA PRO A 126 6.00 9.50 25.98
C PRO A 126 7.24 9.51 25.09
N LEU A 127 7.28 10.40 24.09
CA LEU A 127 8.41 10.53 23.15
C LEU A 127 9.59 11.28 23.80
N GLN A 128 10.26 10.61 24.73
CA GLN A 128 11.40 11.13 25.47
C GLN A 128 12.48 10.03 25.62
N VAL A 129 13.73 10.45 25.76
CA VAL A 129 14.86 9.54 25.98
C VAL A 129 14.61 8.68 27.22
N GLY A 130 14.82 7.37 27.09
CA GLY A 130 14.64 6.40 28.17
C GLY A 130 13.26 5.76 28.25
N THR A 131 12.27 6.22 27.49
CA THR A 131 11.00 5.47 27.33
C THR A 131 11.31 4.11 26.72
N GLN A 132 10.90 3.03 27.41
CA GLN A 132 11.29 1.66 27.08
C GLN A 132 10.12 0.68 27.17
N TRP A 133 10.25 -0.42 26.43
CA TRP A 133 9.34 -1.56 26.45
C TRP A 133 10.08 -2.84 26.04
N TYR A 134 9.43 -3.97 26.23
CA TYR A 134 9.92 -5.27 25.77
C TYR A 134 9.11 -5.71 24.55
N ILE A 135 9.79 -6.30 23.58
CA ILE A 135 9.13 -6.96 22.44
C ILE A 135 8.93 -8.45 22.74
N ASN A 136 8.17 -9.16 21.90
CA ASN A 136 7.65 -10.50 22.23
C ASN A 136 8.73 -11.55 22.56
N ASP A 137 9.94 -11.41 22.02
CA ASP A 137 11.06 -12.30 22.31
C ASP A 137 11.88 -11.89 23.55
N GLY A 138 11.39 -10.93 24.34
CA GLY A 138 12.02 -10.46 25.57
C GLY A 138 13.14 -9.45 25.37
N ARG A 139 13.49 -9.07 24.13
CA ARG A 139 14.49 -8.02 23.88
C ARG A 139 13.97 -6.66 24.35
N LYS A 140 14.90 -5.83 24.81
CA LYS A 140 14.64 -4.47 25.26
C LYS A 140 14.66 -3.51 24.07
N ARG A 141 13.63 -2.66 23.97
CA ARG A 141 13.56 -1.55 23.02
C ARG A 141 13.32 -0.24 23.76
N TYR A 142 13.96 0.85 23.32
CA TYR A 142 13.83 2.16 23.97
C TYR A 142 14.14 3.32 23.03
N ILE A 143 13.61 4.51 23.36
CA ILE A 143 13.99 5.76 22.71
C ILE A 143 15.36 6.19 23.24
N SER A 144 16.38 6.14 22.38
CA SER A 144 17.76 6.51 22.72
C SER A 144 18.08 7.98 22.41
N SER A 145 17.35 8.60 21.48
CA SER A 145 17.47 10.02 21.14
C SER A 145 16.15 10.56 20.60
N ILE A 146 15.89 11.86 20.80
CA ILE A 146 14.72 12.54 20.22
C ILE A 146 15.06 13.52 19.09
N ASN A 147 16.34 13.92 18.96
CA ASN A 147 16.82 14.88 17.96
C ASN A 147 18.13 14.37 17.33
N LYS A 148 18.16 13.11 16.89
CA LYS A 148 19.35 12.55 16.24
C LYS A 148 19.44 13.10 14.82
N LYS A 149 20.55 13.78 14.50
CA LYS A 149 20.88 14.13 13.11
C LYS A 149 21.36 12.89 12.38
N ILE A 150 20.71 12.55 11.28
CA ILE A 150 21.04 11.41 10.43
C ILE A 150 21.17 11.85 8.97
N LYS A 151 22.05 11.20 8.23
CA LYS A 151 22.19 11.38 6.78
C LYS A 151 21.33 10.37 6.03
N LEU A 152 20.56 10.87 5.08
CA LEU A 152 19.79 10.12 4.09
C LEU A 152 20.26 10.53 2.68
N PRO A 153 19.99 9.71 1.64
CA PRO A 153 20.32 10.04 0.25
C PRO A 153 19.86 11.44 -0.20
N PHE A 154 18.71 11.92 0.27
CA PHE A 154 18.18 13.24 -0.09
C PHE A 154 18.61 14.39 0.84
N GLY A 155 19.36 14.12 1.92
CA GLY A 155 19.83 15.15 2.85
C GLY A 155 19.90 14.72 4.31
N GLU A 156 20.29 15.66 5.17
CA GLU A 156 20.31 15.46 6.62
C GLU A 156 18.95 15.81 7.24
N VAL A 157 18.47 14.98 8.16
CA VAL A 157 17.22 15.19 8.91
C VAL A 157 17.42 14.92 10.40
N GLU A 158 16.57 15.52 11.23
CA GLU A 158 16.46 15.17 12.65
C GLU A 158 15.38 14.10 12.86
N ALA A 159 15.69 13.08 13.65
CA ALA A 159 14.82 11.94 13.90
C ALA A 159 14.85 11.48 15.38
N LEU A 160 13.75 10.87 15.80
CA LEU A 160 13.76 9.98 16.97
C LEU A 160 14.60 8.75 16.64
N GLU A 161 15.43 8.30 17.56
CA GLU A 161 16.17 7.05 17.46
C GLU A 161 15.58 6.06 18.46
N VAL A 162 15.14 4.90 17.96
CA VAL A 162 14.65 3.78 18.75
C VAL A 162 15.68 2.65 18.66
N THR A 163 16.25 2.26 19.78
CA THR A 163 17.26 1.21 19.86
C THR A 163 16.64 -0.09 20.37
N THR A 164 16.93 -1.20 19.70
CA THR A 164 16.65 -2.56 20.17
C THR A 164 17.96 -3.27 20.48
N GLU A 165 18.07 -3.85 21.68
CA GLU A 165 19.26 -4.58 22.12
C GLU A 165 19.05 -6.08 21.97
N GLY A 166 19.82 -6.69 21.06
CA GLY A 166 19.99 -8.13 20.97
C GLY A 166 21.12 -8.63 21.86
N LYS A 167 21.40 -9.93 21.79
CA LYS A 167 22.50 -10.55 22.56
C LYS A 167 23.88 -10.04 22.11
N ASP A 168 24.11 -10.07 20.80
CA ASP A 168 25.40 -9.74 20.17
C ASP A 168 25.25 -8.68 19.06
N TYR A 169 24.08 -8.02 18.99
CA TYR A 169 23.75 -7.03 17.97
C TYR A 169 22.87 -5.89 18.52
N LYS A 170 22.82 -4.78 17.79
CA LYS A 170 21.87 -3.69 17.99
C LYS A 170 21.14 -3.34 16.70
N THR A 171 19.90 -2.89 16.85
CA THR A 171 19.13 -2.31 15.75
C THR A 171 18.71 -0.90 16.14
N TYR A 172 18.90 0.06 15.25
CA TYR A 172 18.48 1.45 15.40
C TYR A 172 17.46 1.78 14.32
N ASP A 173 16.25 2.17 14.73
CA ASP A 173 15.19 2.63 13.84
C ASP A 173 14.97 4.13 14.05
N TYR A 174 14.89 4.86 12.94
CA TYR A 174 14.80 6.31 12.94
C TYR A 174 13.45 6.77 12.41
N TYR A 175 12.77 7.62 13.18
CA TYR A 175 11.48 8.20 12.81
C TYR A 175 11.60 9.71 12.71
N ALA A 176 11.36 10.26 11.52
CA ALA A 176 11.43 11.70 11.30
C ALA A 176 10.03 12.34 11.29
N TYR A 177 9.94 13.54 11.84
CA TYR A 177 8.68 14.27 11.97
C TYR A 177 8.00 14.42 10.61
N LYS A 178 6.71 14.03 10.55
CA LYS A 178 5.85 13.99 9.36
C LYS A 178 6.29 13.05 8.22
N LEU A 179 7.42 12.37 8.35
CA LEU A 179 7.91 11.48 7.29
C LEU A 179 7.60 10.02 7.58
N GLY A 180 7.63 9.58 8.84
CA GLY A 180 7.53 8.17 9.19
C GLY A 180 8.86 7.57 9.61
N HIS A 181 8.97 6.24 9.46
CA HIS A 181 10.24 5.53 9.50
C HIS A 181 11.09 5.95 8.31
N VAL A 182 12.34 6.35 8.53
CA VAL A 182 13.22 6.87 7.46
C VAL A 182 14.55 6.14 7.36
N LYS A 183 14.95 5.39 8.39
CA LYS A 183 16.20 4.64 8.39
C LYS A 183 16.15 3.48 9.38
N SER A 184 16.78 2.37 9.02
CA SER A 184 17.11 1.29 9.95
C SER A 184 18.59 0.95 9.82
N VAL A 185 19.24 0.65 10.95
CA VAL A 185 20.65 0.24 11.01
C VAL A 185 20.74 -0.98 11.91
N PHE A 186 21.22 -2.11 11.37
CA PHE A 186 21.57 -3.29 12.12
C PHE A 186 23.09 -3.39 12.25
N GLU A 187 23.59 -3.60 13.46
CA GLU A 187 25.01 -3.72 13.78
C GLU A 187 25.28 -4.98 14.60
N SER A 188 26.20 -5.82 14.14
CA SER A 188 26.63 -7.06 14.82
C SER A 188 28.12 -7.32 14.56
N GLY A 189 28.99 -6.99 15.53
CA GLY A 189 30.43 -7.00 15.32
C GLY A 189 30.86 -6.00 14.24
N GLU A 190 31.53 -6.47 13.19
CA GLU A 190 31.91 -5.65 12.02
C GLU A 190 30.78 -5.55 10.97
N MET A 191 29.74 -6.37 11.09
CA MET A 191 28.61 -6.34 10.15
C MET A 191 27.74 -5.12 10.42
N LYS A 192 27.49 -4.35 9.35
CA LYS A 192 26.54 -3.25 9.36
C LYS A 192 25.63 -3.35 8.13
N ILE A 193 24.33 -3.35 8.38
CA ILE A 193 23.30 -3.33 7.34
C ILE A 193 22.47 -2.08 7.54
N GLU A 194 22.26 -1.30 6.47
CA GLU A 194 21.44 -0.09 6.53
C GLU A 194 20.32 -0.14 5.48
N THR A 195 19.18 0.41 5.85
CA THR A 195 18.08 0.73 4.94
C THR A 195 17.78 2.21 5.08
N ASN A 196 17.93 3.00 4.02
CA ASN A 196 17.89 4.46 4.05
C ASN A 196 16.81 4.99 3.11
N LEU A 197 15.88 5.80 3.61
CA LEU A 197 14.86 6.42 2.76
C LEU A 197 15.52 7.30 1.69
N GLU A 198 15.28 6.96 0.43
CA GLU A 198 15.86 7.59 -0.75
C GLU A 198 14.89 8.61 -1.35
N THR A 199 13.63 8.21 -1.54
CA THR A 199 12.60 9.05 -2.13
C THR A 199 11.23 8.81 -1.50
N ILE A 200 10.40 9.86 -1.53
CA ILE A 200 8.97 9.79 -1.25
C ILE A 200 8.24 10.28 -2.49
N GLU A 201 7.39 9.44 -3.04
CA GLU A 201 6.51 9.74 -4.16
C GLU A 201 5.08 9.87 -3.62
N GLU A 202 4.47 11.05 -3.79
CA GLU A 202 3.07 11.29 -3.44
C GLU A 202 2.18 11.06 -4.68
N LYS A 203 0.92 10.67 -4.45
CA LYS A 203 -0.01 10.25 -5.51
C LYS A 203 0.49 9.03 -6.31
N ALA A 204 1.32 8.20 -5.68
CA ALA A 204 1.82 6.97 -6.24
C ALA A 204 0.70 5.92 -6.32
N VAL A 205 0.71 5.15 -7.40
CA VAL A 205 -0.17 3.99 -7.59
C VAL A 205 0.65 2.71 -7.63
N LEU A 206 0.08 1.62 -7.11
CA LEU A 206 0.62 0.28 -7.32
C LEU A 206 0.13 -0.22 -8.68
N THR A 207 1.05 -0.47 -9.61
CA THR A 207 0.74 -1.05 -10.92
C THR A 207 1.04 -2.55 -10.91
N LYS A 208 0.06 -3.37 -11.30
CA LYS A 208 0.20 -4.83 -11.42
C LYS A 208 -0.28 -5.29 -12.79
N LYS A 209 0.35 -6.34 -13.32
CA LYS A 209 -0.17 -7.07 -14.47
C LYS A 209 -1.09 -8.18 -13.97
N VAL A 210 -2.31 -8.21 -14.47
CA VAL A 210 -3.33 -9.22 -14.14
C VAL A 210 -3.72 -9.94 -15.41
N LYS A 211 -3.80 -11.26 -15.34
CA LYS A 211 -4.15 -12.09 -16.49
C LYS A 211 -5.65 -12.34 -16.48
N ILE A 212 -6.34 -11.87 -17.50
CA ILE A 212 -7.79 -12.02 -17.63
C ILE A 212 -8.07 -13.04 -18.73
N TYR A 213 -8.85 -14.06 -18.39
CA TYR A 213 -9.28 -15.10 -19.31
C TYR A 213 -10.65 -14.76 -19.90
N TYR A 214 -10.92 -15.16 -21.14
CA TYR A 214 -12.18 -14.92 -21.83
C TYR A 214 -12.57 -16.11 -22.72
N PRO A 215 -13.87 -16.45 -22.85
CA PRO A 215 -14.34 -17.41 -23.83
C PRO A 215 -14.25 -16.84 -25.26
N ASP A 216 -13.63 -17.60 -26.18
CA ASP A 216 -13.67 -17.39 -27.63
C ASP A 216 -14.62 -18.43 -28.23
N TYR A 217 -15.93 -18.22 -27.99
CA TYR A 217 -16.99 -19.20 -28.28
C TYR A 217 -16.97 -19.72 -29.71
N ASN A 218 -16.70 -18.85 -30.69
CA ASN A 218 -16.64 -19.21 -32.11
C ASN A 218 -15.53 -20.21 -32.45
N LYS A 219 -14.51 -20.31 -31.59
CA LYS A 219 -13.36 -21.19 -31.77
C LYS A 219 -13.27 -22.25 -30.69
N ASP A 220 -14.32 -22.41 -29.87
CA ASP A 220 -14.45 -23.44 -28.84
C ASP A 220 -13.19 -23.52 -27.94
N ARG A 221 -12.80 -22.36 -27.38
CA ARG A 221 -11.59 -22.24 -26.57
C ARG A 221 -11.66 -21.06 -25.60
N ILE A 222 -10.79 -21.10 -24.60
CA ILE A 222 -10.52 -19.96 -23.70
C ILE A 222 -9.20 -19.31 -24.10
N VAL A 223 -9.19 -17.99 -24.18
CA VAL A 223 -8.01 -17.16 -24.42
C VAL A 223 -7.70 -16.29 -23.21
N TYR A 224 -6.51 -15.70 -23.14
CA TYR A 224 -6.17 -14.75 -22.08
C TYR A 224 -5.43 -13.53 -22.59
N LYS A 225 -5.55 -12.43 -21.85
CA LYS A 225 -4.78 -11.19 -22.07
C LYS A 225 -4.20 -10.69 -20.74
N TRP A 226 -2.99 -10.17 -20.79
CA TRP A 226 -2.41 -9.42 -19.67
C TRP A 226 -2.93 -8.00 -19.69
N GLU A 227 -3.62 -7.61 -18.63
CA GLU A 227 -4.11 -6.26 -18.40
C GLU A 227 -3.27 -5.58 -17.31
N THR A 228 -2.98 -4.30 -17.51
CA THR A 228 -2.33 -3.48 -16.49
C THR A 228 -3.38 -2.83 -15.61
N VAL A 229 -3.23 -2.99 -14.30
CA VAL A 229 -4.16 -2.47 -13.29
C VAL A 229 -3.40 -1.60 -12.31
N ASP A 230 -3.88 -0.36 -12.18
CA ASP A 230 -3.38 0.60 -11.19
C ASP A 230 -4.30 0.63 -9.96
N PHE A 231 -3.66 0.66 -8.79
CA PHE A 231 -4.32 0.73 -7.49
C PHE A 231 -3.87 1.99 -6.74
N SER A 232 -4.83 2.87 -6.48
CA SER A 232 -4.73 3.87 -5.41
C SER A 232 -4.97 3.23 -4.04
N THR A 233 -4.66 3.94 -2.96
CA THR A 233 -4.99 3.51 -1.59
C THR A 233 -6.50 3.25 -1.50
N ASN A 234 -6.86 2.12 -0.89
CA ASN A 234 -8.22 1.59 -0.76
C ASN A 234 -8.88 1.04 -2.04
N ASP A 235 -8.22 1.08 -3.21
CA ASP A 235 -8.72 0.38 -4.40
C ASP A 235 -8.68 -1.14 -4.19
N THR A 236 -9.75 -1.80 -4.64
CA THR A 236 -9.90 -3.26 -4.57
C THR A 236 -9.73 -3.90 -5.95
N ILE A 237 -9.24 -5.14 -6.00
CA ILE A 237 -9.11 -5.90 -7.25
C ILE A 237 -10.47 -6.27 -7.85
N LYS A 238 -11.49 -6.53 -7.02
CA LYS A 238 -12.80 -6.96 -7.50
C LYS A 238 -13.44 -5.90 -8.41
N ASP A 239 -13.33 -4.62 -8.09
CA ASP A 239 -13.89 -3.54 -8.89
C ASP A 239 -13.20 -3.45 -10.27
N LYS A 240 -11.90 -3.76 -10.32
CA LYS A 240 -11.11 -3.78 -11.55
C LYS A 240 -11.47 -5.00 -12.39
N LEU A 241 -11.61 -6.19 -11.78
CA LEU A 241 -12.04 -7.40 -12.48
C LEU A 241 -13.47 -7.29 -13.02
N GLU A 242 -14.40 -6.69 -12.26
CA GLU A 242 -15.76 -6.41 -12.74
C GLU A 242 -15.73 -5.63 -14.06
N TYR A 243 -14.88 -4.60 -14.16
CA TYR A 243 -14.72 -3.83 -15.39
C TYR A 243 -14.28 -4.70 -16.56
N PHE A 244 -13.22 -5.49 -16.39
CA PHE A 244 -12.69 -6.34 -17.46
C PHE A 244 -13.68 -7.44 -17.88
N PHE A 245 -14.34 -8.06 -16.91
CA PHE A 245 -15.30 -9.12 -17.18
C PHE A 245 -16.56 -8.66 -17.91
N LYS A 246 -16.96 -7.39 -17.77
CA LYS A 246 -18.07 -6.79 -18.51
C LYS A 246 -17.66 -6.29 -19.91
N LYS A 247 -16.37 -6.01 -20.11
CA LYS A 247 -15.82 -5.35 -21.29
C LYS A 247 -14.61 -6.12 -21.83
N PRO A 248 -14.84 -7.26 -22.50
CA PRO A 248 -13.77 -8.00 -23.14
C PRO A 248 -13.06 -7.12 -24.19
N PRO A 249 -11.77 -7.36 -24.45
CA PRO A 249 -10.95 -6.51 -25.31
C PRO A 249 -11.35 -6.58 -26.79
N TYR A 250 -12.08 -7.62 -27.21
CA TYR A 250 -12.51 -7.83 -28.59
C TYR A 250 -13.97 -8.29 -28.64
N GLU A 251 -14.72 -7.82 -29.65
CA GLU A 251 -16.15 -8.12 -29.82
C GLU A 251 -16.45 -9.61 -30.03
N ASN A 252 -15.49 -10.38 -30.55
CA ASN A 252 -15.66 -11.82 -30.76
C ASN A 252 -15.47 -12.66 -29.49
N LEU A 253 -15.08 -12.03 -28.38
CA LEU A 253 -14.94 -12.69 -27.08
C LEU A 253 -16.18 -12.47 -26.24
N SER A 254 -16.57 -13.51 -25.51
CA SER A 254 -17.74 -13.43 -24.64
C SER A 254 -17.42 -12.66 -23.36
N LYS A 255 -18.40 -11.90 -22.89
CA LYS A 255 -18.36 -11.30 -21.55
C LYS A 255 -18.40 -12.42 -20.51
N ILE A 256 -17.74 -12.20 -19.38
CA ILE A 256 -17.86 -13.08 -18.21
C ILE A 256 -19.02 -12.61 -17.34
N LEU A 257 -19.14 -11.31 -17.10
CA LEU A 257 -20.21 -10.73 -16.29
C LEU A 257 -21.21 -9.95 -17.15
N GLY A 258 -22.49 -10.05 -16.79
CA GLY A 258 -23.53 -9.17 -17.30
C GLY A 258 -23.37 -7.74 -16.75
N GLU A 259 -24.09 -6.79 -17.35
CA GLU A 259 -23.92 -5.36 -17.06
C GLU A 259 -24.20 -5.03 -15.59
N ASN A 260 -25.24 -5.64 -15.00
CA ASN A 260 -25.65 -5.36 -13.63
C ASN A 260 -25.02 -6.30 -12.60
N THR A 261 -24.34 -7.34 -13.06
CA THR A 261 -23.66 -8.29 -12.17
C THR A 261 -22.55 -7.60 -11.38
N LYS A 262 -22.43 -7.94 -10.09
CA LYS A 262 -21.36 -7.47 -9.20
C LYS A 262 -20.57 -8.63 -8.61
N ILE A 263 -19.32 -8.38 -8.28
CA ILE A 263 -18.50 -9.17 -7.36
C ILE A 263 -18.72 -8.58 -5.96
N ASN A 264 -19.54 -9.23 -5.17
CA ASN A 264 -19.85 -8.81 -3.81
C ASN A 264 -18.59 -8.92 -2.94
N ASN A 265 -17.89 -10.04 -3.02
CA ASN A 265 -16.69 -10.31 -2.24
C ASN A 265 -15.71 -11.17 -3.02
N MET A 266 -14.41 -11.00 -2.74
CA MET A 266 -13.36 -11.86 -3.25
C MET A 266 -12.23 -11.90 -2.23
N TYR A 267 -11.75 -13.09 -1.88
CA TYR A 267 -10.65 -13.27 -0.94
C TYR A 267 -9.95 -14.61 -1.15
N PHE A 268 -8.73 -14.73 -0.63
CA PHE A 268 -8.01 -15.99 -0.57
C PHE A 268 -7.95 -16.52 0.85
N ASN A 269 -8.18 -17.82 1.03
CA ASN A 269 -7.97 -18.52 2.28
C ASN A 269 -6.72 -19.41 2.15
N SER A 270 -5.67 -19.04 2.88
CA SER A 270 -4.41 -19.79 2.88
C SER A 270 -4.52 -21.16 3.58
N ASN A 271 -5.49 -21.36 4.47
CA ASN A 271 -5.64 -22.62 5.21
C ASN A 271 -6.10 -23.78 4.33
N ASP A 272 -6.97 -23.52 3.35
CA ASP A 272 -7.49 -24.53 2.41
C ASP A 272 -6.91 -24.37 1.00
N ASN A 273 -6.11 -23.32 0.76
CA ASN A 273 -5.56 -22.94 -0.54
C ASN A 273 -6.66 -22.76 -1.61
N VAL A 274 -7.74 -22.04 -1.24
CA VAL A 274 -8.88 -21.74 -2.10
C VAL A 274 -9.11 -20.24 -2.16
N ALA A 275 -9.29 -19.71 -3.37
CA ALA A 275 -9.86 -18.39 -3.55
C ALA A 275 -11.39 -18.46 -3.58
N TYR A 276 -12.05 -17.50 -2.99
CA TYR A 276 -13.50 -17.41 -2.92
C TYR A 276 -13.95 -16.19 -3.70
N VAL A 277 -14.96 -16.36 -4.55
CA VAL A 277 -15.62 -15.27 -5.27
C VAL A 277 -17.12 -15.36 -5.07
N ASP A 278 -17.70 -14.29 -4.53
CA ASP A 278 -19.15 -14.15 -4.36
C ASP A 278 -19.69 -13.14 -5.36
N LEU A 279 -20.69 -13.55 -6.14
CA LEU A 279 -21.31 -12.74 -7.17
C LEU A 279 -22.74 -12.38 -6.76
N SER A 280 -23.26 -11.30 -7.34
CA SER A 280 -24.67 -10.95 -7.20
C SER A 280 -25.57 -11.88 -8.02
N LYS A 281 -26.84 -11.99 -7.64
CA LYS A 281 -27.83 -12.85 -8.32
C LYS A 281 -28.01 -12.52 -9.81
N GLU A 282 -27.69 -11.30 -10.22
CA GLU A 282 -27.73 -10.88 -11.62
C GLU A 282 -26.82 -11.72 -12.50
N PHE A 283 -25.75 -12.31 -11.93
CA PHE A 283 -24.91 -13.26 -12.64
C PHE A 283 -25.72 -14.41 -13.23
N ILE A 284 -26.71 -14.93 -12.50
CA ILE A 284 -27.58 -16.02 -13.00
C ILE A 284 -28.69 -15.46 -13.89
N SER A 285 -29.38 -14.40 -13.46
CA SER A 285 -30.55 -13.90 -14.19
C SER A 285 -30.21 -13.29 -15.55
N GLU A 286 -28.98 -12.81 -15.74
CA GLU A 286 -28.49 -12.25 -17.01
C GLU A 286 -27.79 -13.31 -17.88
N LEU A 287 -27.50 -14.50 -17.34
CA LEU A 287 -26.82 -15.58 -18.03
C LEU A 287 -27.80 -16.37 -18.91
N ASN A 288 -28.02 -15.85 -20.12
CA ASN A 288 -28.88 -16.44 -21.13
C ASN A 288 -28.04 -17.08 -22.25
N VAL A 289 -27.28 -18.11 -21.91
CA VAL A 289 -26.41 -18.85 -22.84
C VAL A 289 -26.58 -20.36 -22.66
N GLY A 290 -26.18 -21.15 -23.65
CA GLY A 290 -26.20 -22.60 -23.52
C GLY A 290 -25.10 -23.13 -22.58
N ALA A 291 -25.31 -24.34 -22.05
CA ALA A 291 -24.43 -24.99 -21.06
C ALA A 291 -22.93 -24.98 -21.40
N GLY A 292 -22.56 -25.09 -22.67
CA GLY A 292 -21.15 -25.05 -23.10
C GLY A 292 -20.50 -23.69 -22.84
N LEU A 293 -21.12 -22.61 -23.31
CA LEU A 293 -20.61 -21.25 -23.09
C LEU A 293 -20.69 -20.87 -21.61
N GLU A 294 -21.72 -21.33 -20.89
CA GLU A 294 -21.78 -21.18 -19.44
C GLU A 294 -20.56 -21.79 -18.74
N GLY A 295 -20.20 -23.02 -19.12
CA GLY A 295 -18.99 -23.69 -18.62
C GLY A 295 -17.72 -22.88 -18.88
N ASP A 296 -17.56 -22.34 -20.09
CA ASP A 296 -16.41 -21.51 -20.44
C ASP A 296 -16.36 -20.18 -19.67
N ILE A 297 -17.51 -19.56 -19.39
CA ILE A 297 -17.63 -18.35 -18.56
C ILE A 297 -17.16 -18.65 -17.14
N LEU A 298 -17.66 -19.72 -16.52
CA LEU A 298 -17.26 -20.14 -15.18
C LEU A 298 -15.76 -20.47 -15.15
N GLN A 299 -15.25 -21.21 -16.13
CA GLN A 299 -13.84 -21.56 -16.17
C GLN A 299 -12.94 -20.34 -16.39
N SER A 300 -13.38 -19.36 -17.19
CA SER A 300 -12.63 -18.11 -17.38
C SER A 300 -12.59 -17.24 -16.11
N LEU A 301 -13.70 -17.21 -15.34
CA LEU A 301 -13.74 -16.60 -14.02
C LEU A 301 -12.76 -17.30 -13.06
N VAL A 302 -12.86 -18.63 -12.95
CA VAL A 302 -12.00 -19.48 -12.11
C VAL A 302 -10.52 -19.31 -12.46
N ASN A 303 -10.19 -19.31 -13.76
CA ASN A 303 -8.81 -19.14 -14.21
C ASN A 303 -8.25 -17.75 -13.87
N THR A 304 -9.06 -16.70 -14.01
CA THR A 304 -8.67 -15.34 -13.69
C THR A 304 -8.44 -15.16 -12.19
N VAL A 305 -9.41 -15.57 -11.36
CA VAL A 305 -9.31 -15.47 -9.89
C VAL A 305 -8.19 -16.36 -9.36
N GLY A 306 -8.09 -17.58 -9.87
CA GLY A 306 -7.06 -18.54 -9.51
C GLY A 306 -5.65 -18.06 -9.86
N GLU A 307 -5.45 -17.49 -11.05
CA GLU A 307 -4.17 -16.87 -11.43
C GLU A 307 -3.84 -15.67 -10.54
N TYR A 308 -4.84 -14.81 -10.24
CA TYR A 308 -4.62 -13.62 -9.43
C TYR A 308 -4.10 -13.95 -8.03
N TYR A 309 -4.71 -14.92 -7.35
CA TYR A 309 -4.30 -15.36 -6.01
C TYR A 309 -3.21 -16.44 -6.03
N ASN A 310 -2.78 -16.89 -7.22
CA ASN A 310 -1.86 -18.02 -7.39
C ASN A 310 -2.32 -19.29 -6.64
N CYS A 311 -3.59 -19.67 -6.81
CA CYS A 311 -4.17 -20.86 -6.19
C CYS A 311 -4.68 -21.86 -7.25
N GLU A 312 -4.93 -23.10 -6.82
CA GLU A 312 -5.34 -24.17 -7.73
C GLU A 312 -6.85 -24.33 -7.85
N ARG A 313 -7.62 -23.73 -6.94
CA ARG A 313 -9.07 -23.93 -6.85
C ARG A 313 -9.78 -22.65 -6.44
N VAL A 314 -10.97 -22.43 -7.01
CA VAL A 314 -11.82 -21.27 -6.74
C VAL A 314 -13.22 -21.73 -6.38
N SER A 315 -13.75 -21.27 -5.25
CA SER A 315 -15.15 -21.48 -4.86
C SER A 315 -16.00 -20.30 -5.36
N ILE A 316 -17.12 -20.62 -6.01
CA ILE A 316 -18.04 -19.64 -6.59
C ILE A 316 -19.35 -19.68 -5.80
N THR A 317 -19.79 -18.53 -5.32
CA THR A 317 -21.10 -18.38 -4.66
C THR A 317 -21.91 -17.24 -5.26
N ILE A 318 -23.23 -17.34 -5.14
CA ILE A 318 -24.21 -16.31 -5.49
C ILE A 318 -24.90 -15.87 -4.21
N GLU A 319 -24.67 -14.62 -3.80
CA GLU A 319 -25.21 -14.07 -2.53
C GLU A 319 -24.98 -15.01 -1.32
N GLY A 320 -23.79 -15.62 -1.25
CA GLY A 320 -23.36 -16.54 -0.19
C GLY A 320 -23.81 -18.01 -0.35
N SER A 321 -24.69 -18.30 -1.32
CA SER A 321 -25.18 -19.65 -1.64
C SER A 321 -24.32 -20.31 -2.72
N PRO A 322 -24.18 -21.65 -2.75
CA PRO A 322 -23.48 -22.33 -3.85
C PRO A 322 -24.04 -21.94 -5.22
N TYR A 323 -23.18 -21.92 -6.23
CA TYR A 323 -23.60 -21.61 -7.60
C TYR A 323 -24.59 -22.67 -8.12
N GLU A 324 -25.73 -22.21 -8.62
CA GLU A 324 -26.73 -23.05 -9.27
C GLU A 324 -27.43 -22.26 -10.39
N SER A 325 -27.48 -22.86 -11.58
CA SER A 325 -28.15 -22.34 -12.77
C SER A 325 -29.08 -23.40 -13.39
N GLY A 326 -29.69 -23.09 -14.53
CA GLY A 326 -30.47 -24.06 -15.30
C GLY A 326 -29.65 -25.18 -15.96
N HIS A 327 -28.31 -25.09 -15.98
CA HIS A 327 -27.45 -26.07 -16.65
C HIS A 327 -26.38 -26.67 -15.74
N ILE A 328 -25.89 -25.91 -14.76
CA ILE A 328 -24.77 -26.31 -13.91
C ILE A 328 -25.15 -26.05 -12.45
N SER A 329 -24.88 -27.02 -11.59
CA SER A 329 -24.97 -26.89 -10.14
C SER A 329 -23.64 -27.30 -9.52
N LEU A 330 -23.08 -26.44 -8.67
CA LEU A 330 -21.88 -26.73 -7.90
C LEU A 330 -22.30 -27.09 -6.48
N GLU A 331 -22.27 -28.38 -6.16
CA GLU A 331 -22.61 -28.88 -4.82
C GLU A 331 -21.71 -28.27 -3.72
N ASP A 332 -22.26 -28.01 -2.53
CA ASP A 332 -21.54 -27.72 -1.27
C ASP A 332 -20.34 -26.76 -1.33
N LYS A 333 -20.46 -25.65 -2.08
CA LYS A 333 -19.35 -24.68 -2.27
C LYS A 333 -18.06 -25.34 -2.78
N ASN A 334 -18.17 -26.51 -3.42
CA ASN A 334 -17.04 -27.29 -3.88
C ASN A 334 -16.17 -26.45 -4.81
N PRO A 335 -14.89 -26.24 -4.45
CA PRO A 335 -14.01 -25.41 -5.27
C PRO A 335 -13.78 -26.02 -6.65
N VAL A 336 -13.94 -25.20 -7.69
CA VAL A 336 -13.66 -25.55 -9.08
C VAL A 336 -12.16 -25.44 -9.32
N LYS A 337 -11.59 -26.39 -10.06
CA LYS A 337 -10.16 -26.41 -10.37
C LYS A 337 -9.81 -25.36 -11.42
N VAL A 338 -8.65 -24.74 -11.26
CA VAL A 338 -8.05 -23.88 -12.27
C VAL A 338 -7.52 -24.74 -13.42
N GLU A 339 -8.03 -24.51 -14.64
CA GLU A 339 -7.69 -25.26 -15.84
C GLU A 339 -7.16 -24.34 -16.95
N LYS A 340 -5.82 -24.28 -17.05
CA LYS A 340 -5.12 -23.39 -18.00
C LYS A 340 -4.70 -24.09 -19.30
N LYS A 341 -5.02 -25.38 -19.46
CA LYS A 341 -4.62 -26.17 -20.62
C LYS A 341 -5.23 -25.58 -21.89
N ASN A 342 -4.43 -25.50 -22.96
CA ASN A 342 -4.82 -25.00 -24.28
C ASN A 342 -5.29 -23.53 -24.30
N THR A 343 -5.00 -22.76 -23.26
CA THR A 343 -5.26 -21.31 -23.29
C THR A 343 -4.19 -20.59 -24.09
N ILE A 344 -4.61 -19.59 -24.88
CA ILE A 344 -3.74 -18.87 -25.81
C ILE A 344 -3.75 -17.39 -25.46
N GLU A 345 -2.56 -16.79 -25.43
CA GLU A 345 -2.42 -15.34 -25.30
C GLU A 345 -2.92 -14.63 -26.55
N ILE A 346 -3.76 -13.63 -26.36
CA ILE A 346 -4.13 -12.69 -27.42
C ILE A 346 -3.37 -11.38 -27.20
N LYS A 347 -2.82 -10.85 -28.29
CA LYS A 347 -2.09 -9.58 -28.29
C LYS A 347 -3.05 -8.41 -28.27
#